data_AF-A0A4Q1C0E6-F1
#
_entry.id   AF-A0A4Q1C0E6-F1
#
_cell.length_a   1.000
_cell.length_b   1.000
_cell.length_c   1.000
_cell.angle_alpha   90.00
_cell.angle_beta   90.00
_cell.angle_gamma   90.00
#
_symmetry.space_group_name_H-M   'P 1'
#
loop_
_entity.id
_entity.type
_entity.pdbx_description
1 polymer ?
#
loop_
_entity_poly.entity_id
_entity_poly.type
_entity_poly.pdbx_seq_one_letter_code
_entity_poly.pdbx_strand_id
1 'polypeptide(L)'
;MRILLLLFILSLSACQSNWNLDPVHVKESLEKDVHQWTEKKVLVSTRLGDFEMELDARTPLHRMNFIRLVKLGYYEDRYFYRIIYVTGIQGGGEYMDRLNYLIPAEYIDDLKPVRGSLAMARYDEGNPEQASSPSEFFIVTDTEQAARFYKKYVVFGKVTKGMEVVDAIFKAKSYDEKPVIPVKFDIKVLPE
;
A
#
# COMPACT_ATOMS: atom_id res chain seq x y z
N MET A 1 -7.32 41.75 45.06
CA MET A 1 -7.63 40.38 44.59
C MET A 1 -7.57 40.37 43.06
N ARG A 2 -6.45 39.93 42.48
CA ARG A 2 -6.31 39.69 41.03
C ARG A 2 -5.70 38.29 40.89
N ILE A 3 -6.54 37.31 40.60
CA ILE A 3 -6.13 35.94 40.34
C ILE A 3 -5.73 35.89 38.87
N LEU A 4 -4.43 35.76 38.60
CA LEU A 4 -3.89 35.58 37.26
C LEU A 4 -3.98 34.09 36.93
N LEU A 5 -4.96 33.70 36.09
CA LEU A 5 -5.14 32.33 35.64
C LEU A 5 -4.15 32.07 34.48
N LEU A 6 -3.03 31.41 34.76
CA LEU A 6 -2.11 30.92 33.74
C LEU A 6 -2.72 29.70 33.05
N LEU A 7 -3.23 29.89 31.84
CA LEU A 7 -3.60 28.80 30.92
C LEU A 7 -2.34 28.12 30.40
N PHE A 8 -2.04 26.94 30.94
CA PHE A 8 -0.99 26.06 30.44
C PHE A 8 -1.52 25.41 29.14
N ILE A 9 -1.12 25.95 27.99
CA ILE A 9 -1.41 25.34 26.69
C ILE A 9 -0.45 24.15 26.53
N LEU A 10 -0.92 22.95 26.87
CA LEU A 10 -0.24 21.71 26.51
C LEU A 10 -0.36 21.53 25.00
N SER A 11 0.68 21.89 24.25
CA SER A 11 0.82 21.50 22.86
C SER A 11 1.16 20.02 22.80
N LEU A 12 0.16 19.17 22.58
CA LEU A 12 0.36 17.78 22.18
C LEU A 12 0.91 17.78 20.74
N SER A 13 2.22 17.94 20.60
CA SER A 13 2.88 17.58 19.34
C SER A 13 2.83 16.06 19.24
N ALA A 14 1.85 15.54 18.51
CA ALA A 14 1.87 14.14 18.10
C ALA A 14 3.17 13.92 17.31
N CYS A 15 4.11 13.15 17.85
CA CYS A 15 5.28 12.69 17.10
C CYS A 15 4.77 11.84 15.94
N GLN A 16 4.61 12.43 14.76
CA GLN A 16 4.28 11.69 13.57
C GLN A 16 5.48 10.81 13.20
N SER A 17 5.26 9.52 13.02
CA SER A 17 6.31 8.57 12.67
C SER A 17 7.00 9.00 11.37
N ASN A 18 8.34 8.94 11.34
CA ASN A 18 9.06 9.20 10.10
C ASN A 18 8.92 8.00 9.14
N TRP A 19 8.09 8.17 8.12
CA TRP A 19 7.85 7.16 7.09
C TRP A 19 8.94 7.12 6.01
N ASN A 20 9.75 8.17 5.86
CA ASN A 20 10.75 8.23 4.80
C ASN A 20 11.96 7.34 5.11
N LEU A 21 12.62 6.91 4.04
CA LEU A 21 13.94 6.30 4.05
C LEU A 21 14.92 7.25 3.34
N ASP A 22 16.22 7.06 3.57
CA ASP A 22 17.25 7.70 2.74
C ASP A 22 17.09 7.19 1.29
N PRO A 23 16.80 8.07 0.31
CA PRO A 23 16.59 7.66 -1.07
C PRO A 23 17.81 6.96 -1.69
N VAL A 24 19.01 7.22 -1.18
CA VAL A 24 20.26 6.64 -1.70
C VAL A 24 20.47 5.21 -1.19
N HIS A 25 19.98 4.90 0.00
CA HIS A 25 20.27 3.65 0.72
C HIS A 25 18.98 2.88 1.08
N VAL A 26 17.97 2.92 0.21
CA VAL A 26 16.67 2.27 0.46
C VAL A 26 16.84 0.76 0.66
N LYS A 27 17.61 0.11 -0.21
CA LYS A 27 17.81 -1.34 -0.17
C LYS A 27 18.49 -1.75 1.13
N GLU A 28 19.61 -1.11 1.48
CA GLU A 28 20.38 -1.38 2.68
C GLU A 28 19.55 -1.09 3.94
N SER A 29 18.71 -0.05 3.91
CA SER A 29 17.82 0.28 5.04
C SER A 29 16.79 -0.83 5.26
N LEU A 30 16.14 -1.30 4.19
CA LEU A 30 15.14 -2.36 4.30
C LEU A 30 15.78 -3.71 4.66
N GLU A 31 16.94 -4.06 4.10
CA GLU A 31 17.65 -5.32 4.38
C GLU A 31 18.09 -5.45 5.83
N LYS A 32 18.48 -4.34 6.50
CA LYS A 32 18.79 -4.34 7.93
C LYS A 32 17.59 -4.75 8.78
N ASP A 33 16.39 -4.39 8.35
CA ASP A 33 15.14 -4.66 9.07
C ASP A 33 14.48 -5.98 8.63
N VAL A 34 14.94 -6.63 7.55
CA VAL A 34 14.35 -7.87 7.00
C VAL A 34 14.21 -8.98 8.05
N HIS A 35 15.13 -9.04 9.01
CA HIS A 35 15.11 -10.04 10.07
C HIS A 35 14.21 -9.67 11.26
N GLN A 36 13.76 -8.42 11.37
CA GLN A 36 12.93 -7.99 12.48
C GLN A 36 11.46 -8.35 12.28
N TRP A 37 10.97 -8.33 11.04
CA TRP A 37 9.56 -8.56 10.71
C TRP A 37 9.42 -9.74 9.75
N THR A 38 8.91 -10.85 10.29
CA THR A 38 8.69 -12.09 9.53
C THR A 38 7.27 -12.21 9.00
N GLU A 39 6.38 -11.31 9.42
CA GLU A 39 4.96 -11.39 9.12
C GLU A 39 4.70 -11.37 7.61
N LYS A 40 3.65 -12.08 7.20
CA LYS A 40 3.29 -12.19 5.76
C LYS A 40 1.82 -11.94 5.51
N LYS A 41 1.01 -11.87 6.56
CA LYS A 41 -0.45 -11.76 6.43
C LYS A 41 -0.88 -10.38 6.90
N VAL A 42 -1.80 -9.79 6.17
CA VAL A 42 -2.45 -8.53 6.57
C VAL A 42 -3.96 -8.67 6.42
N LEU A 43 -4.68 -8.06 7.36
CA LEU A 43 -6.11 -7.85 7.29
C LEU A 43 -6.35 -6.44 6.77
N VAL A 44 -7.24 -6.31 5.80
CA VAL A 44 -7.75 -5.03 5.32
C VAL A 44 -9.22 -4.94 5.66
N SER A 45 -9.58 -3.92 6.44
CA SER A 45 -10.95 -3.67 6.88
C SER A 45 -11.53 -2.47 6.14
N THR A 46 -12.74 -2.60 5.62
CA THR A 46 -13.44 -1.52 4.91
C THR A 46 -14.91 -1.47 5.29
N ARG A 47 -15.61 -0.40 4.90
CA ARG A 47 -17.09 -0.32 5.04
C ARG A 47 -17.86 -1.38 4.24
N LEU A 48 -17.20 -2.09 3.30
CA LEU A 48 -17.79 -3.12 2.47
C LEU A 48 -17.46 -4.55 2.97
N GLY A 49 -16.72 -4.66 4.07
CA GLY A 49 -16.25 -5.92 4.63
C GLY A 49 -14.74 -5.98 4.75
N ASP A 50 -14.28 -7.14 5.21
CA ASP A 50 -12.88 -7.43 5.46
C ASP A 50 -12.33 -8.42 4.43
N PHE A 51 -11.05 -8.26 4.09
CA PHE A 51 -10.32 -9.24 3.28
C PHE A 51 -8.89 -9.42 3.78
N GLU A 52 -8.32 -10.60 3.55
CA GLU A 52 -6.95 -10.91 3.95
C GLU A 52 -6.04 -10.96 2.73
N MET A 53 -4.80 -10.50 2.88
CA MET A 53 -3.75 -10.64 1.89
C MET A 53 -2.55 -11.37 2.49
N GLU A 54 -1.87 -12.15 1.65
CA GLU A 54 -0.59 -12.78 1.93
C GLU A 54 0.49 -12.18 1.02
N LEU A 55 1.57 -11.72 1.63
CA LEU A 55 2.73 -11.10 0.99
C LEU A 55 3.75 -12.19 0.61
N ASP A 56 4.31 -12.10 -0.58
CA ASP A 56 5.22 -13.11 -1.13
C ASP A 56 6.62 -12.99 -0.52
N ALA A 57 7.20 -14.13 -0.16
CA ALA A 57 8.51 -14.16 0.47
C ALA A 57 9.65 -13.80 -0.51
N ARG A 58 9.44 -14.01 -1.82
CA ARG A 58 10.40 -13.80 -2.90
C ARG A 58 10.60 -12.33 -3.27
N THR A 59 9.75 -11.44 -2.76
CA THR A 59 9.84 -9.98 -2.90
C THR A 59 10.11 -9.32 -1.53
N PRO A 60 11.28 -9.59 -0.90
CA PRO A 60 11.56 -9.14 0.46
C PRO A 60 11.53 -7.62 0.65
N LEU A 61 12.00 -6.82 -0.31
CA LEU A 61 12.00 -5.36 -0.18
C LEU A 61 10.57 -4.80 -0.18
N HIS A 62 9.72 -5.28 -1.10
CA HIS A 62 8.32 -4.87 -1.19
C HIS A 62 7.53 -5.30 0.05
N ARG A 63 7.70 -6.56 0.48
CA ARG A 63 7.07 -7.08 1.71
C ARG A 63 7.48 -6.25 2.92
N MET A 64 8.78 -6.04 3.12
CA MET A 64 9.33 -5.34 4.27
C MET A 64 8.84 -3.90 4.32
N ASN A 65 8.92 -3.18 3.20
CA ASN A 65 8.44 -1.82 3.11
C ASN A 65 6.92 -1.73 3.37
N PHE A 66 6.12 -2.65 2.84
CA PHE A 66 4.68 -2.64 3.07
C PHE A 66 4.35 -2.82 4.56
N ILE A 67 4.96 -3.82 5.22
CA ILE A 67 4.79 -4.06 6.66
C ILE A 67 5.26 -2.86 7.47
N ARG A 68 6.40 -2.25 7.09
CA ARG A 68 6.90 -1.02 7.70
C ARG A 68 5.86 0.07 7.73
N LEU A 69 5.28 0.37 6.57
CA LEU A 69 4.30 1.45 6.42
C LEU A 69 3.00 1.14 7.17
N VAL A 70 2.58 -0.12 7.25
CA VAL A 70 1.45 -0.53 8.11
C VAL A 70 1.78 -0.27 9.58
N LYS A 71 2.93 -0.74 10.07
CA LYS A 71 3.33 -0.61 11.48
C LYS A 71 3.60 0.84 11.91
N LEU A 72 4.05 1.68 10.98
CA LEU A 72 4.26 3.12 11.22
C LEU A 72 2.99 3.96 11.03
N GLY A 73 1.84 3.35 10.73
CA GLY A 73 0.57 4.06 10.58
C GLY A 73 0.43 4.90 9.31
N TYR A 74 1.26 4.67 8.28
CA TYR A 74 1.15 5.41 7.01
C TYR A 74 -0.21 5.20 6.32
N TYR A 75 -0.73 3.97 6.43
CA TYR A 75 -1.97 3.56 5.80
C TYR A 75 -3.23 3.93 6.61
N GLU A 76 -3.09 4.57 7.76
CA GLU A 76 -4.23 5.10 8.52
C GLU A 76 -4.97 6.16 7.68
N ASP A 77 -6.30 6.12 7.69
CA ASP A 77 -7.18 7.02 6.94
C ASP A 77 -6.99 7.02 5.40
N ARG A 78 -6.32 5.99 4.85
CA ARG A 78 -6.18 5.81 3.39
C ARG A 78 -7.40 5.12 2.79
N TYR A 79 -7.49 5.19 1.46
CA TYR A 79 -8.63 4.68 0.73
C TYR A 79 -8.24 4.17 -0.65
N PHE A 80 -9.12 3.33 -1.23
CA PHE A 80 -9.05 3.00 -2.64
C PHE A 80 -9.59 4.20 -3.44
N TYR A 81 -8.68 5.00 -3.97
CA TYR A 81 -9.01 6.25 -4.66
C TYR A 81 -9.28 6.05 -6.16
N ARG A 82 -8.92 4.88 -6.71
CA ARG A 82 -9.04 4.63 -8.16
C ARG A 82 -9.43 3.19 -8.48
N ILE A 83 -10.32 3.04 -9.45
CA ILE A 83 -10.68 1.79 -10.13
C ILE A 83 -9.92 1.82 -11.46
N ILE A 84 -8.79 1.12 -11.53
CA ILE A 84 -7.88 1.16 -12.68
C ILE A 84 -8.58 0.51 -13.88
N TYR A 85 -8.89 1.26 -14.95
CA TYR A 85 -9.34 0.84 -16.28
C TYR A 85 -9.75 -0.64 -16.39
N VAL A 86 -10.84 -1.01 -15.72
CA VAL A 86 -11.42 -2.37 -15.60
C VAL A 86 -10.49 -3.51 -15.13
N THR A 87 -9.31 -3.20 -14.61
CA THR A 87 -8.23 -4.16 -14.28
C THR A 87 -8.08 -4.40 -12.77
N GLY A 88 -8.48 -3.45 -11.92
CA GLY A 88 -8.30 -3.58 -10.47
C GLY A 88 -8.70 -2.35 -9.65
N ILE A 89 -8.37 -2.40 -8.36
CA ILE A 89 -8.55 -1.29 -7.42
C ILE A 89 -7.18 -0.80 -6.94
N GLN A 90 -6.99 0.52 -6.86
CA GLN A 90 -5.75 1.17 -6.45
C GLN A 90 -5.99 2.02 -5.21
N GLY A 91 -5.06 1.95 -4.26
CA GLY A 91 -5.10 2.70 -3.02
C GLY A 91 -3.70 2.91 -2.43
N GLY A 92 -3.67 3.39 -1.19
CA GLY A 92 -2.44 3.73 -0.49
C GLY A 92 -2.19 5.23 -0.46
N GLY A 93 -0.97 5.65 -0.76
CA GLY A 93 -0.62 7.07 -0.86
C GLY A 93 -1.30 7.77 -2.04
N GLU A 94 -1.67 9.03 -1.89
CA GLU A 94 -2.01 9.90 -3.03
C GLU A 94 -0.85 10.84 -3.34
N TYR A 95 -0.95 11.61 -4.42
CA TYR A 95 0.10 12.52 -4.88
C TYR A 95 0.67 13.43 -3.76
N MET A 96 -0.19 13.91 -2.86
CA MET A 96 0.19 14.81 -1.76
C MET A 96 0.95 14.11 -0.62
N ASP A 97 0.81 12.79 -0.49
CA ASP A 97 1.37 11.98 0.59
C ASP A 97 2.52 11.08 0.11
N ARG A 98 3.08 11.39 -1.07
CA ARG A 98 4.18 10.62 -1.65
C ARG A 98 5.41 10.70 -0.77
N LEU A 99 5.93 9.52 -0.45
CA LEU A 99 7.20 9.40 0.25
C LEU A 99 8.34 9.66 -0.73
N ASN A 100 9.43 10.25 -0.22
CA ASN A 100 10.57 10.68 -1.00
C ASN A 100 11.59 9.55 -1.21
N TYR A 101 11.14 8.37 -1.65
CA TYR A 101 12.00 7.25 -2.02
C TYR A 101 11.26 6.29 -2.95
N LEU A 102 12.00 5.41 -3.63
CA LEU A 102 11.43 4.35 -4.49
C LEU A 102 11.98 2.99 -4.06
N ILE A 103 11.21 1.93 -4.31
CA ILE A 103 11.64 0.56 -4.00
C ILE A 103 12.26 -0.06 -5.25
N PRO A 104 13.51 -0.55 -5.20
CA PRO A 104 14.09 -1.31 -6.31
C PRO A 104 13.20 -2.45 -6.75
N ALA A 105 13.00 -2.61 -8.06
CA ALA A 105 12.04 -3.58 -8.60
C ALA A 105 12.46 -5.03 -8.32
N GLU A 106 11.52 -5.87 -7.88
CA GLU A 106 11.72 -7.30 -7.58
C GLU A 106 10.88 -8.17 -8.53
N TYR A 107 11.18 -8.11 -9.84
CA TYR A 107 10.46 -8.92 -10.82
C TYR A 107 10.78 -10.41 -10.69
N ILE A 108 9.76 -11.22 -10.40
CA ILE A 108 9.86 -12.69 -10.34
C ILE A 108 9.02 -13.28 -11.47
N ASP A 109 9.62 -14.13 -12.32
CA ASP A 109 8.97 -14.63 -13.54
C ASP A 109 7.64 -15.36 -13.29
N ASP A 110 7.55 -16.07 -12.15
CA ASP A 110 6.36 -16.81 -11.71
C ASP A 110 5.28 -15.93 -11.09
N LEU A 111 5.60 -14.69 -10.72
CA LEU A 111 4.66 -13.73 -10.13
C LEU A 111 3.95 -12.93 -11.22
N LYS A 112 3.01 -13.59 -11.88
CA LYS A 112 2.16 -12.98 -12.91
C LYS A 112 1.00 -12.19 -12.28
N PRO A 113 0.59 -11.06 -12.89
CA PRO A 113 -0.57 -10.32 -12.44
C PRO A 113 -1.84 -11.06 -12.84
N VAL A 114 -2.39 -11.83 -11.92
CA VAL A 114 -3.65 -12.56 -12.08
C VAL A 114 -4.66 -12.04 -11.08
N ARG A 115 -5.94 -12.38 -11.25
CA ARG A 115 -6.98 -12.02 -10.29
C ARG A 115 -6.58 -12.36 -8.85
N GLY A 116 -6.71 -11.37 -7.97
CA GLY A 116 -6.30 -11.43 -6.56
C GLY A 116 -4.84 -11.04 -6.32
N SER A 117 -4.00 -10.86 -7.35
CA SER A 117 -2.63 -10.39 -7.17
C SER A 117 -2.59 -8.99 -6.56
N LEU A 118 -1.71 -8.80 -5.60
CA LEU A 118 -1.32 -7.52 -5.02
C LEU A 118 -0.02 -7.06 -5.69
N ALA A 119 -0.02 -5.84 -6.24
CA ALA A 119 1.12 -5.27 -6.94
C ALA A 119 1.37 -3.81 -6.55
N MET A 120 2.61 -3.34 -6.62
CA MET A 120 2.91 -1.92 -6.36
C MET A 120 2.72 -1.10 -7.63
N ALA A 121 2.14 0.09 -7.47
CA ALA A 121 2.13 1.09 -8.53
C ALA A 121 3.53 1.67 -8.73
N ARG A 122 3.69 2.47 -9.79
CA ARG A 122 4.98 3.05 -10.19
C ARG A 122 4.78 4.46 -10.71
N TYR A 123 5.72 5.34 -10.41
CA TYR A 123 5.82 6.65 -11.06
C TYR A 123 6.70 6.50 -12.30
N ASP A 124 6.13 6.62 -13.49
CA ASP A 124 6.86 6.34 -14.74
C ASP A 124 7.79 7.48 -15.16
N GLU A 125 7.45 8.73 -14.84
CA GLU A 125 8.23 9.90 -15.23
C GLU A 125 9.59 9.92 -14.50
N GLY A 126 10.68 9.98 -15.27
CA GLY A 126 12.04 10.05 -14.72
C GLY A 126 12.51 8.78 -13.99
N ASN A 127 11.88 7.63 -14.22
CA ASN A 127 12.15 6.37 -13.51
C ASN A 127 12.68 5.25 -14.43
N PRO A 128 13.91 5.36 -14.96
CA PRO A 128 14.47 4.40 -15.92
C PRO A 128 14.67 3.00 -15.31
N GLU A 129 14.97 2.94 -14.01
CA GLU A 129 15.15 1.69 -13.25
C GLU A 129 13.84 0.99 -12.89
N GLN A 130 12.71 1.59 -13.27
CA GLN A 130 11.37 1.05 -13.07
C GLN A 130 11.05 0.73 -11.59
N ALA A 131 11.63 1.48 -10.67
CA ALA A 131 11.47 1.29 -9.24
C ALA A 131 10.02 1.60 -8.80
N SER A 132 9.47 0.78 -7.91
CA SER A 132 8.08 0.89 -7.47
C SER A 132 7.86 2.12 -6.60
N SER A 133 6.62 2.62 -6.60
CA SER A 133 6.13 3.49 -5.53
C SER A 133 6.34 2.81 -4.18
N PRO A 134 6.69 3.54 -3.12
CA PRO A 134 6.80 2.97 -1.79
C PRO A 134 5.44 2.71 -1.13
N SER A 135 4.36 3.34 -1.58
CA SER A 135 3.10 3.34 -0.82
C SER A 135 1.83 3.20 -1.64
N GLU A 136 1.91 3.30 -2.97
CA GLU A 136 0.78 3.08 -3.85
C GLU A 136 0.75 1.62 -4.29
N PHE A 137 -0.38 0.95 -4.06
CA PHE A 137 -0.58 -0.46 -4.43
C PHE A 137 -1.92 -0.65 -5.13
N PHE A 138 -2.05 -1.76 -5.86
CA PHE A 138 -3.30 -2.17 -6.47
C PHE A 138 -3.53 -3.67 -6.36
N ILE A 139 -4.81 -4.04 -6.39
CA ILE A 139 -5.28 -5.42 -6.38
C ILE A 139 -5.96 -5.72 -7.72
N VAL A 140 -5.50 -6.76 -8.39
CA VAL A 140 -6.00 -7.18 -9.70
C VAL A 140 -7.36 -7.87 -9.57
N THR A 141 -8.34 -7.45 -10.36
CA THR A 141 -9.67 -8.08 -10.40
C THR A 141 -9.92 -8.86 -11.69
N ASP A 142 -9.18 -8.57 -12.76
CA ASP A 142 -9.33 -9.22 -14.07
C ASP A 142 -7.96 -9.66 -14.60
N THR A 143 -7.77 -10.97 -14.77
CA THR A 143 -6.50 -11.56 -15.23
C THR A 143 -6.16 -11.20 -16.67
N GLU A 144 -7.15 -11.16 -17.57
CA GLU A 144 -6.92 -10.91 -18.99
C GLU A 144 -6.47 -9.46 -19.21
N GLN A 145 -7.21 -8.52 -18.61
CA GLN A 145 -6.89 -7.10 -18.66
C GLN A 145 -5.54 -6.79 -17.98
N ALA A 146 -5.18 -7.56 -16.95
CA ALA A 146 -3.92 -7.40 -16.23
C ALA A 146 -2.71 -8.01 -16.94
N ALA A 147 -2.88 -8.81 -17.99
CA ALA A 147 -1.76 -9.40 -18.73
C ALA A 147 -0.75 -8.33 -19.22
N ARG A 148 -1.24 -7.14 -19.58
CA ARG A 148 -0.42 -5.98 -19.99
C ARG A 148 0.49 -5.41 -18.89
N PHE A 149 0.27 -5.80 -17.64
CA PHE A 149 1.03 -5.40 -16.45
C PHE A 149 2.18 -6.35 -16.14
N TYR A 150 2.27 -7.50 -16.82
CA TYR A 150 3.35 -8.46 -16.61
C TYR A 150 4.71 -7.81 -16.89
N LYS A 151 5.64 -7.96 -15.94
CA LYS A 151 6.97 -7.31 -15.93
C LYS A 151 6.94 -5.77 -16.04
N LYS A 152 5.82 -5.14 -15.69
CA LYS A 152 5.72 -3.67 -15.54
C LYS A 152 5.49 -3.23 -14.11
N TYR A 153 4.79 -4.05 -13.33
CA TYR A 153 4.53 -3.81 -11.92
C TYR A 153 4.92 -5.04 -11.12
N VAL A 154 5.56 -4.82 -9.98
CA VAL A 154 6.00 -5.90 -9.10
C VAL A 154 4.79 -6.45 -8.36
N VAL A 155 4.41 -7.69 -8.67
CA VAL A 155 3.47 -8.47 -7.88
C VAL A 155 4.21 -8.98 -6.65
N PHE A 156 3.72 -8.65 -5.45
CA PHE A 156 4.39 -8.94 -4.18
C PHE A 156 3.47 -9.61 -3.16
N GLY A 157 2.29 -10.06 -3.59
CA GLY A 157 1.36 -10.77 -2.73
C GLY A 157 0.06 -11.12 -3.45
N LYS A 158 -0.92 -11.59 -2.68
CA LYS A 158 -2.25 -11.94 -3.17
C LYS A 158 -3.31 -11.83 -2.07
N VAL A 159 -4.55 -11.62 -2.48
CA VAL A 159 -5.74 -11.80 -1.63
C VAL A 159 -5.91 -13.30 -1.35
N THR A 160 -6.12 -13.67 -0.09
CA THR A 160 -6.30 -15.07 0.35
C THR A 160 -7.70 -15.35 0.88
N LYS A 161 -8.41 -14.33 1.37
CA LYS A 161 -9.83 -14.39 1.78
C LYS A 161 -10.51 -13.07 1.45
N GLY A 162 -11.82 -13.10 1.21
CA GLY A 162 -12.61 -11.87 1.03
C GLY A 162 -12.49 -11.24 -0.37
N MET A 163 -12.22 -12.04 -1.41
CA MET A 163 -12.12 -11.51 -2.78
C MET A 163 -13.43 -10.85 -3.26
N GLU A 164 -14.57 -11.30 -2.73
CA GLU A 164 -15.88 -10.69 -2.95
C GLU A 164 -15.98 -9.25 -2.42
N VAL A 165 -15.22 -8.90 -1.37
CA VAL A 165 -15.12 -7.52 -0.87
C VAL A 165 -14.35 -6.67 -1.87
N VAL A 166 -13.23 -7.17 -2.38
CA VAL A 166 -12.45 -6.51 -3.45
C VAL A 166 -13.32 -6.27 -4.68
N ASP A 167 -14.13 -7.24 -5.08
CA ASP A 167 -15.09 -7.08 -6.18
C ASP A 167 -16.17 -6.04 -5.89
N ALA A 168 -16.66 -5.97 -4.66
CA ALA A 168 -17.65 -4.96 -4.26
C ALA A 168 -17.06 -3.54 -4.35
N ILE A 169 -15.79 -3.37 -3.97
CA ILE A 169 -15.05 -2.11 -4.15
C ILE A 169 -14.91 -1.78 -5.63
N PHE A 170 -14.50 -2.75 -6.45
CA PHE A 170 -14.34 -2.59 -7.89
C PHE A 170 -15.65 -2.24 -8.62
N LYS A 171 -16.79 -2.73 -8.13
CA LYS A 171 -18.13 -2.43 -8.67
C LYS A 171 -18.74 -1.14 -8.12
N ALA A 172 -18.07 -0.45 -7.19
CA ALA A 172 -18.58 0.79 -6.64
C ALA A 172 -18.77 1.84 -7.75
N LYS A 173 -19.85 2.63 -7.64
CA LYS A 173 -20.12 3.71 -8.59
C LYS A 173 -18.93 4.64 -8.67
N SER A 174 -18.43 4.89 -9.87
CA SER A 174 -17.27 5.76 -10.12
C SER A 174 -17.53 6.72 -11.28
N TYR A 175 -16.74 7.79 -11.31
CA TYR A 175 -16.65 8.73 -12.42
C TYR A 175 -15.17 9.00 -12.68
N ASP A 176 -14.74 8.87 -13.94
CA ASP A 176 -13.33 9.04 -14.31
C ASP A 176 -12.39 8.23 -13.40
N GLU A 177 -12.70 6.93 -13.26
CA GLU A 177 -11.99 5.96 -12.41
C GLU A 177 -12.05 6.22 -10.90
N LYS A 178 -12.62 7.33 -10.45
CA LYS A 178 -12.69 7.67 -9.01
C LYS A 178 -14.00 7.20 -8.41
N PRO A 179 -14.00 6.39 -7.34
CA PRO A 179 -15.21 6.04 -6.62
C PRO A 179 -15.94 7.30 -6.13
N VAL A 180 -17.26 7.38 -6.39
CA VAL A 180 -18.11 8.50 -5.93
C VAL A 180 -18.10 8.59 -4.40
N ILE A 181 -18.07 7.43 -3.74
CA ILE A 181 -17.89 7.32 -2.30
C ILE A 181 -16.54 6.64 -2.08
N PRO A 182 -15.50 7.37 -1.61
CA PRO A 182 -14.21 6.80 -1.26
C PRO A 182 -14.38 5.57 -0.37
N VAL A 183 -13.64 4.50 -0.67
CA VAL A 183 -13.61 3.32 0.19
C VAL A 183 -12.37 3.38 1.05
N LYS A 184 -12.53 3.98 2.24
CA LYS A 184 -11.51 3.95 3.28
C LYS A 184 -11.19 2.51 3.70
N PHE A 185 -9.94 2.30 4.06
CA PHE A 185 -9.47 1.05 4.61
C PHE A 185 -8.56 1.26 5.82
N ASP A 186 -8.55 0.28 6.71
CA ASP A 186 -7.53 0.10 7.74
C ASP A 186 -6.75 -1.18 7.43
N ILE A 187 -5.43 -1.15 7.56
CA ILE A 187 -4.58 -2.33 7.37
C ILE A 187 -3.95 -2.73 8.70
N LYS A 188 -4.02 -4.01 9.05
CA LYS A 188 -3.38 -4.58 10.24
C LYS A 188 -2.50 -5.75 9.84
N VAL A 189 -1.29 -5.80 10.39
CA VAL A 189 -0.43 -6.99 10.30
C VAL A 189 -1.03 -8.09 11.17
N LEU A 190 -1.20 -9.28 10.61
CA LEU A 190 -1.67 -10.45 11.34
C LEU A 190 -0.47 -11.25 11.85
N PRO A 191 -0.56 -11.84 13.06
CA PRO A 191 0.45 -12.78 13.55
C PRO A 191 0.51 -14.02 12.64
N GLU A 192 1.64 -14.72 12.67
CA GLU A 192 1.87 -15.92 11.83
C GLU A 192 0.88 -17.05 12.08
#